data_AF-A0A968JB19-F1
#
_entry.id   AF-A0A968JB19-F1
#
_cell.length_a   1.000
_cell.length_b   1.000
_cell.length_c   1.000
_cell.angle_alpha   90.00
_cell.angle_beta   90.00
_cell.angle_gamma   90.00
#
_symmetry.space_group_name_H-M   'P 1'
#
loop_
_entity.id
_entity.type
_entity.pdbx_description
1 polymer ?
#
loop_
_entity_poly.entity_id
_entity_poly.type
_entity_poly.pdbx_seq_one_letter_code
_entity_poly.pdbx_strand_id
1 'polypeptide(L)'
;MWNRKKNISEIINQINNQSKPYQLGKTNYFLRNSNKLLHKNIRQSVLVSTLYLLVNNPNEPSLYTHKLSFRDHISSKINKKYRLIWYYSKKTPKTIILIDIGNHDNVY
;
A
#
# COMPACT_ATOMS: atom_id res chain seq x y z
N MET A 1 4.57 -16.31 24.32
CA MET A 1 4.86 -16.32 22.87
C MET A 1 4.74 -14.91 22.31
N TRP A 2 5.86 -14.25 22.01
CA TRP A 2 5.87 -12.90 21.45
C TRP A 2 5.56 -12.97 19.95
N ASN A 3 4.43 -12.43 19.53
CA ASN A 3 4.01 -12.42 18.13
C ASN A 3 4.85 -11.37 17.38
N ARG A 4 5.97 -11.77 16.77
CA ARG A 4 6.81 -10.85 15.97
C ARG A 4 5.96 -10.30 14.82
N LYS A 5 5.83 -8.96 14.77
CA LYS A 5 5.28 -8.27 13.60
C LYS A 5 6.04 -8.72 12.35
N LYS A 6 5.34 -9.30 11.36
CA LYS A 6 5.97 -9.70 10.08
C LYS A 6 6.52 -8.49 9.35
N ASN A 7 7.65 -8.64 8.67
CA ASN A 7 8.24 -7.57 7.87
C ASN A 7 7.33 -7.23 6.67
N ILE A 8 7.18 -5.95 6.32
CA ILE A 8 6.33 -5.54 5.19
C ILE A 8 6.78 -6.15 3.86
N SER A 9 8.09 -6.31 3.66
CA SER A 9 8.62 -6.99 2.47
C SER A 9 8.18 -8.44 2.38
N GLU A 10 8.18 -9.17 3.51
CA GLU A 10 7.72 -10.57 3.58
C GLU A 10 6.22 -10.67 3.31
N ILE A 11 5.43 -9.74 3.85
CA ILE A 11 3.99 -9.71 3.58
C ILE A 11 3.71 -9.49 2.10
N ILE A 12 4.41 -8.54 1.48
CA ILE A 12 4.24 -8.29 0.03
C ILE A 12 4.62 -9.53 -0.77
N ASN A 13 5.69 -10.23 -0.40
CA ASN A 13 6.06 -11.49 -1.06
C ASN A 13 4.98 -12.57 -0.85
N GLN A 14 4.42 -12.68 0.36
CA GLN A 14 3.31 -13.60 0.67
C GLN A 14 2.07 -13.29 -0.17
N ILE A 15 1.71 -12.01 -0.34
CA ILE A 15 0.60 -11.58 -1.20
C ILE A 15 0.87 -11.94 -2.66
N ASN A 16 2.07 -11.67 -3.16
CA ASN A 16 2.45 -11.94 -4.56
C ASN A 16 2.52 -13.44 -4.89
N ASN A 17 2.75 -14.31 -3.90
CA ASN A 17 2.72 -15.77 -4.08
C ASN A 17 1.30 -16.34 -4.19
N GLN A 18 0.26 -15.51 -4.00
CA GLN A 18 -1.12 -15.91 -4.22
C GLN A 18 -1.57 -15.54 -5.63
N SER A 19 -2.48 -16.31 -6.22
CA SER A 19 -3.12 -15.92 -7.47
C SER A 19 -3.99 -14.68 -7.26
N LYS A 20 -3.52 -13.54 -7.76
CA LYS A 20 -4.15 -12.22 -7.62
C LYS A 20 -4.16 -11.46 -8.96
N PRO A 21 -5.18 -10.62 -9.23
CA PRO A 21 -5.24 -9.82 -10.45
C PRO A 21 -4.06 -8.86 -10.63
N TYR A 22 -3.49 -8.38 -9.52
CA TYR A 22 -2.33 -7.49 -9.50
C TYR A 22 -1.23 -8.00 -8.58
N GLN A 23 0.02 -7.76 -8.98
CA GLN A 23 1.20 -7.91 -8.13
C GLN A 23 1.56 -6.58 -7.46
N LEU A 24 2.26 -6.65 -6.33
CA LEU A 24 2.81 -5.48 -5.63
C LEU A 24 4.31 -5.36 -5.86
N GLY A 25 4.71 -4.23 -6.43
CA GLY A 25 6.06 -3.69 -6.31
C GLY A 25 6.12 -2.63 -5.21
N LYS A 26 7.31 -2.28 -4.77
CA LYS A 26 7.53 -1.31 -3.69
C LYS A 26 8.80 -0.51 -3.91
N THR A 27 8.79 0.76 -3.52
CA THR A 27 10.01 1.55 -3.43
C THR A 27 10.65 1.39 -2.05
N ASN A 28 11.96 1.70 -1.95
CA ASN A 28 12.64 1.80 -0.65
C ASN A 28 12.04 2.91 0.23
N TYR A 29 11.50 3.96 -0.40
CA TYR A 29 10.85 5.07 0.29
C TYR A 29 9.59 4.59 1.03
N PHE A 30 8.72 3.85 0.34
CA PHE A 30 7.54 3.21 0.93
C PHE A 30 7.93 2.29 2.09
N LEU A 31 8.95 1.44 1.92
CA LEU A 31 9.38 0.51 2.98
C LEU A 31 9.83 1.26 4.23
N ARG A 32 10.63 2.31 4.07
CA ARG A 32 11.09 3.14 5.18
C ARG A 32 9.92 3.82 5.91
N ASN A 33 9.00 4.41 5.17
CA ASN A 33 7.90 5.17 5.76
C ASN A 33 6.83 4.27 6.38
N SER A 34 6.53 3.12 5.77
CA SER A 34 5.65 2.10 6.37
C SER A 34 6.19 1.61 7.70
N ASN A 35 7.48 1.27 7.78
CA ASN A 35 8.12 0.88 9.03
C ASN A 35 8.00 2.00 10.09
N LYS A 36 8.33 3.25 9.75
CA LYS A 36 8.17 4.39 10.67
C LYS A 36 6.75 4.52 11.20
N LEU A 37 5.72 4.37 10.35
CA LEU A 37 4.33 4.51 10.77
C LEU A 37 3.85 3.33 11.63
N LEU A 38 4.31 2.11 11.34
CA LEU A 38 3.99 0.89 12.11
C LEU A 38 4.57 0.90 13.52
N HIS A 39 5.67 1.65 13.72
CA HIS A 39 6.22 1.94 15.04
C HIS A 39 5.46 3.03 15.77
N LYS A 40 4.89 4.01 15.06
CA LYS A 40 4.16 5.11 15.68
C LYS A 40 2.77 4.69 16.11
N ASN A 41 1.85 4.49 15.17
CA ASN A 41 0.41 4.47 15.51
C ASN A 41 -0.49 3.70 14.53
N ILE A 42 0.03 3.18 13.41
CA ILE A 42 -0.81 2.38 12.51
C ILE A 42 -0.73 0.90 12.87
N ARG A 43 -1.90 0.25 12.96
CA ARG A 43 -1.98 -1.21 13.11
C ARG A 43 -1.56 -1.88 11.80
N GLN A 44 -0.64 -2.82 11.88
CA GLN A 44 -0.17 -3.60 10.73
C GLN A 44 -1.32 -4.26 9.97
N SER A 45 -2.30 -4.81 10.69
CA SER A 45 -3.48 -5.44 10.07
C SER A 45 -4.23 -4.49 9.13
N VAL A 46 -4.35 -3.20 9.46
CA VAL A 46 -5.03 -2.22 8.60
C VAL A 46 -4.27 -2.05 7.29
N LEU A 47 -2.95 -1.87 7.36
CA LEU A 47 -2.12 -1.78 6.16
C LEU A 47 -2.22 -3.05 5.31
N VAL A 48 -2.13 -4.23 5.94
CA VAL A 48 -2.23 -5.52 5.24
C VAL A 48 -3.59 -5.67 4.55
N SER A 49 -4.68 -5.36 5.23
CA SER A 49 -6.03 -5.39 4.63
C SER A 49 -6.15 -4.43 3.45
N THR A 50 -5.59 -3.22 3.56
CA THR A 50 -5.56 -2.28 2.43
C THR A 50 -4.78 -2.84 1.25
N LEU A 51 -3.62 -3.45 1.47
CA LEU A 51 -2.83 -4.08 0.40
C LEU A 51 -3.59 -5.24 -0.26
N TYR A 52 -4.32 -6.04 0.52
CA TYR A 52 -5.17 -7.10 -0.02
C TYR A 52 -6.32 -6.55 -0.87
N LEU A 53 -7.03 -5.53 -0.42
CA LEU A 53 -8.07 -4.88 -1.22
C LEU A 53 -7.48 -4.35 -2.52
N LEU A 54 -6.34 -3.66 -2.42
CA LEU A 54 -5.65 -3.07 -3.56
C LEU A 54 -5.28 -4.10 -4.64
N VAL A 55 -4.73 -5.26 -4.27
CA VAL A 55 -4.35 -6.28 -5.27
C VAL A 55 -5.52 -7.04 -5.87
N ASN A 56 -6.67 -7.07 -5.20
CA ASN A 56 -7.87 -7.73 -5.73
C ASN A 56 -8.65 -6.76 -6.62
N ASN A 57 -8.90 -5.54 -6.14
CA ASN A 57 -9.65 -4.52 -6.83
C ASN A 57 -9.22 -3.11 -6.36
N PRO A 58 -8.34 -2.42 -7.12
CA PRO A 58 -7.87 -1.07 -6.76
C PRO A 58 -8.96 0.00 -6.70
N ASN A 59 -10.11 -0.26 -7.31
CA ASN A 59 -11.26 0.63 -7.35
C ASN A 59 -12.31 0.26 -6.29
N GLU A 60 -11.97 -0.58 -5.31
CA GLU A 60 -12.83 -0.84 -4.15
C GLU A 60 -13.29 0.47 -3.51
N PRO A 61 -14.60 0.71 -3.33
CA PRO A 61 -15.12 1.96 -2.78
C PRO A 61 -14.53 2.31 -1.40
N SER A 62 -14.24 1.28 -0.60
CA SER A 62 -13.62 1.43 0.73
C SER A 62 -12.20 2.01 0.70
N LEU A 63 -11.51 1.93 -0.45
CA LEU A 63 -10.20 2.53 -0.68
C LEU A 63 -10.29 4.02 -0.99
N TYR A 64 -11.45 4.57 -1.33
CA TYR A 64 -11.60 5.98 -1.73
C TYR A 64 -10.50 6.43 -2.70
N THR A 65 -10.23 5.58 -3.69
CA THR A 65 -9.14 5.74 -4.65
C THR A 65 -9.40 6.93 -5.57
N HIS A 66 -8.40 7.79 -5.76
CA HIS A 66 -8.47 8.91 -6.70
C HIS A 66 -7.06 9.23 -7.24
N LYS A 67 -7.01 9.78 -8.46
CA LYS A 67 -5.75 10.26 -9.04
C LYS A 67 -5.30 11.54 -8.35
N LEU A 68 -4.00 11.71 -8.21
CA LEU A 68 -3.39 12.96 -7.77
C LEU A 68 -3.19 13.88 -8.98
N SER A 69 -3.30 15.19 -8.79
CA SER A 69 -3.25 16.19 -9.87
C SER A 69 -1.87 16.36 -10.50
N PHE A 70 -0.80 16.06 -9.76
CA PHE A 70 0.56 16.44 -10.15
C PHE A 70 1.35 15.33 -10.86
N ARG A 71 0.87 14.07 -10.91
CA ARG A 71 1.51 12.89 -11.54
C ARG A 71 0.48 11.80 -11.87
N ASP A 72 0.89 10.75 -12.60
CA ASP A 72 0.16 9.47 -12.75
C ASP A 72 0.04 8.66 -11.44
N HIS A 73 0.19 9.33 -10.29
CA HIS A 73 0.07 8.73 -8.99
C HIS A 73 -1.39 8.68 -8.56
N ILE A 74 -1.69 7.69 -7.76
CA ILE A 74 -3.00 7.37 -7.25
C ILE A 74 -2.90 7.30 -5.73
N SER A 75 -3.89 7.86 -5.06
CA SER A 75 -4.01 7.85 -3.61
C SER A 75 -5.17 6.96 -3.20
N SER A 76 -4.91 6.05 -2.26
CA SER A 76 -5.92 5.22 -1.61
C SER A 76 -5.89 5.42 -0.10
N LYS A 77 -7.06 5.37 0.51
CA LYS A 77 -7.27 5.44 1.95
C LYS A 77 -6.73 4.19 2.63
N ILE A 78 -5.97 4.41 3.70
CA ILE A 78 -5.64 3.36 4.65
C ILE A 78 -6.54 3.49 5.88
N ASN A 79 -6.63 4.70 6.42
CA ASN A 79 -7.61 5.06 7.44
C ASN A 79 -7.92 6.58 7.34
N LYS A 80 -8.57 7.16 8.35
CA LYS A 80 -8.90 8.60 8.36
C LYS A 80 -7.66 9.50 8.27
N LYS A 81 -6.50 9.04 8.76
CA LYS A 81 -5.27 9.82 8.85
C LYS A 81 -4.30 9.52 7.72
N TYR A 82 -4.18 8.27 7.29
CA TYR A 82 -3.11 7.84 6.38
C TYR A 82 -3.62 7.47 4.99
N ARG A 83 -2.81 7.84 3.98
CA ARG A 83 -2.98 7.46 2.57
C ARG A 83 -1.81 6.62 2.08
N LEU A 84 -2.10 5.78 1.11
CA LEU A 84 -1.16 5.00 0.32
C LEU A 84 -1.03 5.66 -1.06
N ILE A 85 0.18 5.96 -1.49
CA ILE A 85 0.45 6.48 -2.83
C ILE A 85 1.09 5.41 -3.69
N TRP A 86 0.53 5.21 -4.87
CA TRP A 86 0.93 4.15 -5.79
C TRP A 86 0.64 4.51 -7.24
N TYR A 87 1.14 3.72 -8.18
CA TYR A 87 0.81 3.83 -9.61
C TYR A 87 0.81 2.46 -10.28
N TYR A 88 0.21 2.36 -11.46
CA TYR A 88 0.28 1.16 -12.28
C TYR A 88 1.60 1.12 -13.07
N SER A 89 2.35 0.04 -12.93
CA SER A 89 3.43 -0.25 -13.86
C SER A 89 2.88 -0.67 -15.22
N LYS A 90 3.60 -0.32 -16.29
CA LYS A 90 3.34 -0.85 -17.64
C LYS A 90 3.79 -2.31 -17.83
N LYS A 91 4.36 -2.94 -16.79
CA LYS A 91 4.86 -4.32 -16.82
C LYS A 91 3.71 -5.34 -16.82
N THR A 92 3.99 -6.49 -17.43
CA THR A 92 3.22 -7.72 -17.27
C THR A 92 3.95 -8.66 -16.30
N PRO A 93 3.25 -9.27 -15.33
CA PRO A 93 1.82 -9.11 -15.02
C PRO A 93 1.50 -7.72 -14.46
N LYS A 94 0.20 -7.35 -14.44
CA LYS A 94 -0.27 -6.05 -13.96
C LYS A 94 0.28 -5.79 -12.56
N THR A 95 1.09 -4.75 -12.42
CA THR A 95 1.80 -4.47 -11.16
C THR A 95 1.42 -3.11 -10.62
N ILE A 96 1.09 -3.05 -9.34
CA ILE A 96 0.87 -1.82 -8.58
C ILE A 96 2.17 -1.52 -7.81
N ILE A 97 2.76 -0.35 -8.07
CA ILE A 97 4.00 0.08 -7.42
C ILE A 97 3.66 1.00 -6.26
N LEU A 98 3.96 0.53 -5.05
CA LEU A 98 3.79 1.30 -3.82
C LEU A 98 4.91 2.32 -3.68
N ILE A 99 4.58 3.61 -3.74
CA ILE A 99 5.53 4.72 -3.70
C ILE A 99 5.74 5.22 -2.27
N ASP A 100 4.65 5.49 -1.56
CA ASP A 100 4.69 6.10 -0.23
C ASP A 100 3.46 5.76 0.62
N ILE A 101 3.61 5.94 1.92
CA ILE A 101 2.54 5.92 2.91
C ILE A 101 2.74 7.08 3.88
N GLY A 102 1.72 7.91 4.05
CA GLY A 102 1.85 9.18 4.77
C GLY A 102 0.54 9.76 5.27
N ASN A 103 0.62 10.86 6.02
CA ASN A 103 -0.57 11.59 6.48
C ASN A 103 -1.31 12.17 5.28
N HIS A 104 -2.64 12.20 5.33
CA HIS A 104 -3.48 12.77 4.28
C HIS A 104 -3.09 14.22 3.96
N ASP A 105 -2.79 15.01 5.00
CA ASP A 105 -2.45 16.43 4.88
C ASP A 105 -1.03 16.71 4.39
N ASN A 106 -0.16 15.68 4.32
CA ASN A 106 1.19 15.80 3.76
C ASN A 106 1.27 15.27 2.32
N VAL A 107 0.21 14.59 1.87
CA VAL A 107 0.10 13.98 0.56
C VAL A 107 -0.63 14.91 -0.44
N TYR A 108 -1.24 15.97 0.09
CA TYR A 108 -1.82 17.11 -0.58
C TYR A 108 -1.09 18.39 -0.15
#